data_AF-A0A535WBH7-F1
#
_entry.id   AF-A0A535WBH7-F1
#
_cell.length_a   1.000
_cell.length_b   1.000
_cell.length_c   1.000
_cell.angle_alpha   90.00
_cell.angle_beta   90.00
_cell.angle_gamma   90.00
#
_symmetry.space_group_name_H-M   'P 1'
#
loop_
_entity.id
_entity.type
_entity.pdbx_description
1 polymer ?
#
loop_
_entity_poly.entity_id
_entity_poly.type
_entity_poly.pdbx_seq_one_letter_code
_entity_poly.pdbx_strand_id
1 'polypeptide(L)'
;MVSIFRKAYSVVGVVLLLQYFLQLYFIAAAVFSVWQANDNQKDVYAGFKNGDKFAGIHAGNGDLAGIMIIILVILSFAARQPWRTTILSGVLFVLIFLQSILAHTGIALLSALHGVNALFLIGLTGYLTGANWAFRRPASAGVTPP
;
A
#
# COMPACT_ATOMS: atom_id res chain seq x y z
N MET A 1 -0.63 22.14 19.70
CA MET A 1 -1.42 21.65 18.55
C MET A 1 -0.51 20.90 17.60
N VAL A 2 -0.97 19.79 17.01
CA VAL A 2 -0.19 19.02 16.02
C VAL A 2 -0.15 19.79 14.69
N SER A 3 1.03 19.92 14.08
CA SER A 3 1.19 20.65 12.81
C SER A 3 0.37 20.02 11.68
N ILE A 4 -0.05 20.84 10.70
CA ILE A 4 -0.81 20.37 9.53
C ILE A 4 -0.06 19.27 8.77
N PHE A 5 1.27 19.40 8.64
CA PHE A 5 2.12 18.41 7.98
C PHE A 5 2.12 17.05 8.69
N ARG A 6 2.06 17.02 10.03
CA ARG A 6 1.95 15.77 10.79
C ARG A 6 0.60 15.10 10.55
N LYS A 7 -0.49 15.87 10.48
CA LYS A 7 -1.82 15.33 10.12
C LYS A 7 -1.85 14.80 8.69
N ALA A 8 -1.30 15.56 7.74
CA ALA A 8 -1.20 15.14 6.34
C ALA A 8 -0.40 13.84 6.22
N TYR A 9 0.75 13.72 6.89
CA TYR A 9 1.54 12.48 6.95
C TYR A 9 0.70 11.29 7.45
N SER A 10 -0.07 11.46 8.54
CA SER A 10 -0.95 10.40 9.04
C SER A 10 -2.03 10.00 8.03
N VAL A 11 -2.70 10.98 7.39
CA VAL A 11 -3.77 10.72 6.43
C VAL A 11 -3.24 10.02 5.18
N VAL A 12 -2.11 10.48 4.64
CA VAL A 12 -1.44 9.84 3.50
C VAL A 12 -1.08 8.39 3.82
N GLY A 13 -0.60 8.10 5.03
CA GLY A 13 -0.36 6.73 5.49
C GLY A 13 -1.61 5.86 5.49
N VAL A 14 -2.75 6.38 5.95
CA VAL A 14 -4.05 5.66 5.91
C VAL A 14 -4.52 5.44 4.47
N VAL A 15 -4.42 6.44 3.60
CA VAL A 15 -4.82 6.30 2.19
C VAL A 15 -3.93 5.27 1.50
N LEU A 16 -2.63 5.26 1.77
CA LEU A 16 -1.70 4.26 1.23
C LEU A 16 -2.04 2.84 1.71
N LEU A 17 -2.44 2.66 2.98
CA LEU A 17 -2.95 1.37 3.46
C LEU A 17 -4.22 0.93 2.72
N LEU A 18 -5.17 1.85 2.52
CA LEU A 18 -6.39 1.57 1.77
C LEU A 18 -6.05 1.13 0.34
N GLN A 19 -5.09 1.80 -0.31
CA GLN A 19 -4.63 1.43 -1.64
C GLN A 19 -4.06 0.03 -1.69
N TYR A 20 -3.31 -0.42 -0.67
CA TYR A 20 -2.83 -1.81 -0.66
C TYR A 20 -3.96 -2.82 -0.48
N PHE A 21 -4.98 -2.53 0.32
CA PHE A 21 -6.15 -3.41 0.42
C PHE A 21 -6.91 -3.49 -0.90
N LEU A 22 -7.08 -2.36 -1.60
CA LEU A 22 -7.63 -2.34 -2.95
C LEU A 22 -6.75 -3.14 -3.92
N GLN A 23 -5.42 -3.05 -3.78
CA GLN A 23 -4.48 -3.78 -4.61
C GLN A 23 -4.62 -5.31 -4.48
N LEU A 24 -4.80 -5.79 -3.23
CA LEU A 24 -5.11 -7.20 -2.94
C LEU A 24 -6.47 -7.61 -3.51
N TYR A 25 -7.48 -6.74 -3.39
CA TYR A 25 -8.79 -6.99 -4.00
C TYR A 25 -8.70 -7.10 -5.53
N PHE A 26 -8.00 -6.19 -6.20
CA PHE A 26 -7.88 -6.20 -7.66
C PHE A 26 -7.14 -7.44 -8.18
N ILE A 27 -6.03 -7.84 -7.55
CA ILE A 27 -5.33 -9.05 -7.99
C ILE A 27 -6.13 -10.32 -7.68
N ALA A 28 -6.85 -10.36 -6.56
CA ALA A 28 -7.76 -11.46 -6.25
C ALA A 28 -8.88 -11.54 -7.30
N ALA A 29 -9.53 -10.41 -7.62
CA ALA A 29 -10.58 -10.36 -8.65
C ALA A 29 -10.05 -10.80 -10.02
N ALA A 30 -8.81 -10.47 -10.36
CA ALA A 30 -8.17 -10.93 -11.59
C ALA A 30 -8.03 -12.46 -11.62
N VAL A 31 -7.48 -13.04 -10.55
CA VAL A 31 -7.29 -14.50 -10.42
C VAL A 31 -8.64 -15.24 -10.42
N PHE A 32 -9.61 -14.76 -9.65
CA PHE A 32 -10.93 -15.39 -9.55
C PHE A 32 -11.72 -15.30 -10.87
N SER A 33 -11.50 -14.28 -11.69
CA SER A 33 -12.12 -14.17 -13.02
C SER A 33 -11.69 -15.32 -13.95
N VAL A 34 -10.45 -15.78 -13.83
CA VAL A 34 -9.92 -16.91 -14.62
C VAL A 34 -10.26 -18.25 -13.97
N TRP A 35 -10.07 -18.36 -12.65
CA TRP A 35 -10.22 -19.62 -11.92
C TRP A 35 -11.66 -20.16 -11.90
N GLN A 36 -12.66 -19.27 -11.94
CA GLN A 36 -14.07 -19.66 -11.93
C GLN A 36 -14.65 -19.89 -13.34
N ALA A 37 -13.85 -19.73 -14.40
CA ALA A 37 -14.32 -19.96 -15.76
C ALA A 37 -14.58 -21.47 -16.00
N ASN A 38 -15.69 -21.80 -16.65
CA ASN A 38 -15.91 -23.16 -17.13
C ASN A 38 -14.88 -23.52 -18.19
N ASP A 39 -14.56 -24.81 -18.32
CA ASP A 39 -13.61 -25.34 -19.31
C ASP A 39 -14.23 -25.41 -20.72
N ASN A 40 -14.65 -24.25 -21.22
CA ASN A 40 -15.03 -24.05 -22.60
C ASN A 40 -14.39 -22.76 -23.13
N GLN A 41 -14.13 -22.73 -24.44
CA GLN A 41 -13.36 -21.66 -25.06
C GLN A 41 -13.93 -20.26 -24.81
N LYS A 42 -15.27 -20.12 -24.82
CA LYS A 42 -15.94 -18.83 -24.63
C LYS A 42 -15.76 -18.31 -23.21
N ASP A 43 -15.96 -19.17 -22.22
CA ASP A 43 -15.88 -18.79 -20.80
C ASP A 43 -14.44 -18.54 -20.37
N VAL A 44 -13.48 -19.35 -20.85
CA VAL A 44 -12.04 -19.12 -20.63
C VAL A 44 -11.62 -17.77 -21.20
N TYR A 45 -11.98 -17.46 -22.45
CA TYR A 45 -11.67 -16.16 -23.05
C TYR A 45 -12.27 -14.99 -22.26
N ALA A 46 -13.53 -15.11 -21.84
CA ALA A 46 -14.19 -14.08 -21.03
C ALA A 46 -13.50 -13.92 -19.66
N GLY A 47 -13.08 -15.03 -19.04
CA GLY A 47 -12.36 -15.06 -17.77
C GLY A 47 -11.03 -14.31 -17.85
N PHE A 48 -10.20 -14.60 -18.85
CA PHE A 48 -8.96 -13.85 -19.09
C PHE A 48 -9.22 -12.38 -19.41
N LYS A 49 -10.18 -12.06 -20.29
CA LYS A 49 -10.49 -10.67 -20.65
C LYS A 49 -10.94 -9.84 -19.44
N ASN A 50 -11.70 -10.43 -18.52
CA ASN A 50 -12.10 -9.77 -17.27
C ASN A 50 -10.94 -9.71 -16.28
N GLY A 51 -10.14 -10.78 -16.19
CA GLY A 51 -8.92 -10.85 -15.41
C GLY A 51 -7.94 -9.73 -15.77
N ASP A 52 -7.71 -9.51 -17.07
CA ASP A 52 -6.82 -8.48 -17.61
C ASP A 52 -7.25 -7.06 -17.20
N LYS A 53 -8.57 -6.79 -17.12
CA LYS A 53 -9.06 -5.49 -16.65
C LYS A 53 -8.67 -5.26 -15.19
N PHE A 54 -8.87 -6.25 -14.32
CA PHE A 54 -8.51 -6.14 -12.91
C PHE A 54 -7.00 -6.10 -12.71
N ALA A 55 -6.23 -6.85 -13.49
CA ALA A 55 -4.77 -6.77 -13.51
C ALA A 55 -4.28 -5.37 -13.94
N GLY A 56 -4.92 -4.77 -14.94
CA GLY A 56 -4.63 -3.39 -15.36
C GLY A 56 -4.93 -2.37 -14.27
N ILE A 57 -6.06 -2.50 -13.56
CA ILE A 57 -6.39 -1.64 -12.42
C ILE A 57 -5.40 -1.86 -11.25
N HIS A 58 -4.99 -3.10 -11.00
CA HIS A 58 -3.96 -3.43 -10.00
C HIS A 58 -2.63 -2.74 -10.30
N ALA A 59 -2.20 -2.72 -11.57
CA ALA A 59 -1.00 -2.03 -12.02
C ALA A 59 -1.12 -0.51 -11.82
N GLY A 60 -2.19 0.11 -12.32
CA GLY A 60 -2.41 1.55 -12.16
C GLY A 60 -2.55 2.00 -10.70
N ASN A 61 -3.16 1.19 -9.83
CA ASN A 61 -3.17 1.44 -8.39
C ASN A 61 -1.77 1.34 -7.77
N GLY A 62 -0.90 0.48 -8.31
CA GLY A 62 0.51 0.39 -7.91
C GLY A 62 1.30 1.65 -8.24
N ASP A 63 1.10 2.22 -9.42
CA ASP A 63 1.71 3.51 -9.79
C ASP A 63 1.28 4.62 -8.83
N LEU A 64 -0.03 4.67 -8.52
CA LEU A 64 -0.57 5.63 -7.57
C LEU A 64 -0.02 5.43 -6.14
N ALA A 65 0.16 4.19 -5.70
CA ALA A 65 0.81 3.89 -4.42
C ALA A 65 2.27 4.37 -4.39
N GLY A 66 3.01 4.22 -5.51
CA GLY A 66 4.36 4.78 -5.65
C GLY A 66 4.40 6.30 -5.49
N ILE A 67 3.47 7.01 -6.12
CA ILE A 67 3.32 8.47 -5.95
C ILE A 67 3.02 8.81 -4.48
N MET A 68 2.12 8.08 -3.84
CA MET A 68 1.75 8.31 -2.44
C MET A 68 2.92 8.05 -1.48
N ILE A 69 3.80 7.09 -1.76
CA ILE A 69 5.03 6.85 -1.00
C ILE A 69 5.98 8.05 -1.13
N ILE A 70 6.16 8.60 -2.33
CA ILE A 70 6.99 9.81 -2.53
C ILE A 70 6.43 10.97 -1.72
N ILE A 71 5.11 11.19 -1.77
CA ILE A 71 4.44 12.22 -0.95
C ILE A 71 4.67 11.97 0.54
N LEU A 72 4.53 10.73 1.01
CA LEU A 72 4.76 10.35 2.41
C LEU A 72 6.21 10.65 2.85
N VAL A 73 7.19 10.35 2.00
CA VAL A 73 8.61 10.67 2.25
C VAL A 73 8.80 12.18 2.37
N ILE A 74 8.31 12.98 1.42
CA ILE A 74 8.38 14.45 1.47
C ILE A 74 7.72 14.98 2.75
N LEU A 75 6.53 14.47 3.09
CA LEU A 75 5.81 14.85 4.30
C LEU A 75 6.55 14.45 5.57
N SER A 76 7.35 13.38 5.58
CA SER A 76 8.15 13.00 6.75
C SER A 76 9.16 14.09 7.12
N PHE A 77 9.78 14.72 6.11
CA PHE A 77 10.66 15.87 6.29
C PHE A 77 9.87 17.13 6.68
N ALA A 78 8.80 17.47 5.96
CA ALA A 78 7.99 18.65 6.23
C ALA A 78 7.33 18.63 7.62
N ALA A 79 6.92 17.45 8.08
CA ALA A 79 6.38 17.22 9.41
C ALA A 79 7.45 17.19 10.52
N ARG A 80 8.74 17.26 10.16
CA ARG A 80 9.89 17.11 11.05
C ARG A 80 9.77 15.84 11.89
N GLN A 81 9.46 14.72 11.24
CA GLN A 81 9.41 13.44 11.93
C GLN A 81 10.80 13.07 12.49
N PRO A 82 10.85 12.25 13.56
CA PRO A 82 12.12 11.70 14.01
C PRO A 82 12.84 10.99 12.86
N TRP A 83 14.17 11.08 12.80
CA TRP A 83 14.96 10.49 11.71
C TRP A 83 14.65 9.01 11.46
N ARG A 84 14.37 8.24 12.52
CA ARG A 84 13.92 6.84 12.38
C ARG A 84 12.66 6.72 11.51
N THR A 85 11.65 7.55 11.74
CA THR A 85 10.41 7.57 10.94
C THR A 85 10.67 8.03 9.50
N THR A 86 11.54 9.03 9.31
CA THR A 86 11.94 9.52 7.98
C THR A 86 12.70 8.44 7.19
N ILE A 87 13.65 7.75 7.81
CA ILE A 87 14.40 6.64 7.21
C ILE A 87 13.44 5.51 6.83
N LEU A 88 12.55 5.10 7.74
CA LEU A 88 11.55 4.07 7.46
C LEU A 88 10.58 4.47 6.35
N SER A 89 10.23 5.76 6.23
CA SER A 89 9.47 6.27 5.09
C SER A 89 10.28 6.13 3.80
N GLY A 90 11.58 6.44 3.84
CA GLY A 90 12.49 6.22 2.71
C GLY A 90 12.66 4.73 2.34
N VAL A 91 12.61 3.83 3.31
CA VAL A 91 12.62 2.38 3.05
C VAL A 91 11.39 1.96 2.23
N LEU A 92 10.22 2.57 2.43
CA LEU A 92 9.06 2.32 1.56
C LEU A 92 9.35 2.67 0.09
N PHE A 93 10.13 3.72 -0.17
CA PHE A 93 10.55 4.07 -1.54
C PHE A 93 11.46 2.99 -2.15
N VAL A 94 12.41 2.46 -1.38
CA VAL A 94 13.26 1.34 -1.84
C VAL A 94 12.41 0.09 -2.10
N LEU A 95 11.48 -0.22 -1.19
CA LEU A 95 10.59 -1.37 -1.34
C LEU A 95 9.67 -1.25 -2.56
N ILE A 96 9.12 -0.07 -2.88
CA ILE A 96 8.29 0.09 -4.07
C ILE A 96 9.11 0.08 -5.37
N PHE A 97 10.35 0.56 -5.34
CA PHE A 97 11.27 0.40 -6.47
C PHE A 97 11.57 -1.08 -6.74
N LEU A 98 11.90 -1.84 -5.68
CA LEU A 98 12.08 -3.29 -5.78
C LEU A 98 10.79 -3.99 -6.23
N GLN A 99 9.63 -3.57 -5.73
CA GLN A 99 8.31 -4.08 -6.15
C GLN A 99 8.13 -3.97 -7.66
N SER A 100 8.47 -2.81 -8.23
CA SER A 100 8.36 -2.57 -9.68
C SER A 100 9.30 -3.46 -10.48
N ILE A 101 10.57 -3.63 -10.04
CA ILE A 101 11.50 -4.55 -10.69
C ILE A 101 10.94 -5.98 -10.68
N LEU A 102 10.52 -6.47 -9.51
CA LEU A 102 9.98 -7.82 -9.35
C LEU A 102 8.77 -8.05 -10.25
N ALA A 103 7.84 -7.09 -10.32
CA ALA A 103 6.64 -7.19 -11.15
C ALA A 103 6.92 -7.26 -12.67
N HIS A 104 8.07 -6.75 -13.14
CA HIS A 104 8.39 -6.63 -14.56
C HIS A 104 9.57 -7.50 -15.02
N THR A 105 10.03 -8.45 -14.21
CA THR A 105 11.14 -9.34 -14.61
C THR A 105 10.81 -10.28 -15.77
N GLY A 106 9.53 -10.60 -15.98
CA GLY A 106 9.08 -11.60 -16.95
C GLY A 106 9.36 -13.06 -16.55
N ILE A 107 10.06 -13.28 -15.43
CA ILE A 107 10.35 -14.62 -14.90
C ILE A 107 9.33 -14.92 -13.81
N ALA A 108 8.43 -15.89 -14.04
CA ALA A 108 7.29 -16.14 -13.17
C ALA A 108 7.66 -16.33 -11.68
N LEU A 109 8.70 -17.14 -11.40
CA LEU A 109 9.12 -17.43 -10.02
C LEU A 109 9.72 -16.20 -9.32
N LEU A 110 10.53 -15.40 -10.01
CA LEU A 110 11.05 -14.15 -9.45
C LEU A 110 9.96 -13.11 -9.31
N SER A 111 9.05 -13.05 -10.29
CA SER A 111 7.90 -12.18 -10.24
C SER A 111 7.05 -12.48 -9.01
N ALA A 112 6.83 -13.75 -8.65
CA ALA A 112 6.07 -14.11 -7.46
C ALA A 112 6.61 -13.48 -6.15
N LEU A 113 7.90 -13.13 -6.08
CA LEU A 113 8.46 -12.41 -4.93
C LEU A 113 7.86 -11.01 -4.74
N HIS A 114 7.26 -10.40 -5.77
CA HIS A 114 6.52 -9.13 -5.61
C HIS A 114 5.36 -9.29 -4.62
N GLY A 115 4.73 -10.47 -4.55
CA GLY A 115 3.67 -10.75 -3.57
C GLY A 115 4.21 -10.71 -2.14
N VAL A 116 5.42 -11.25 -1.92
CA VAL A 116 6.10 -11.22 -0.62
C VAL A 116 6.55 -9.80 -0.27
N ASN A 117 7.13 -9.06 -1.21
CA ASN A 117 7.54 -7.67 -1.00
C ASN A 117 6.35 -6.74 -0.70
N ALA A 118 5.18 -7.01 -1.27
CA ALA A 118 3.93 -6.31 -0.93
C ALA A 118 3.56 -6.45 0.56
N LEU A 119 3.82 -7.59 1.20
CA LEU A 119 3.58 -7.77 2.63
C LEU A 119 4.46 -6.87 3.48
N PHE A 120 5.73 -6.66 3.08
CA PHE A 120 6.62 -5.72 3.77
C PHE A 120 6.15 -4.27 3.61
N LEU A 121 5.69 -3.88 2.41
CA LEU A 121 5.09 -2.56 2.16
C LEU A 121 3.87 -2.31 3.05
N ILE A 122 2.95 -3.28 3.13
CA ILE A 122 1.75 -3.22 3.98
C ILE A 122 2.15 -3.12 5.45
N GLY A 123 3.02 -4.00 5.93
CA GLY A 123 3.43 -4.06 7.32
C GLY A 123 4.12 -2.78 7.79
N LEU A 124 5.07 -2.28 6.99
CA LEU A 124 5.81 -1.06 7.33
C LEU A 124 4.91 0.18 7.26
N THR A 125 4.02 0.28 6.27
CA THR A 125 3.07 1.39 6.18
C THR A 125 2.07 1.34 7.34
N GLY A 126 1.61 0.14 7.73
CA GLY A 126 0.77 -0.10 8.90
C GLY A 126 1.43 0.38 10.18
N TYR A 127 2.68 -0.02 10.39
CA TYR A 127 3.50 0.43 11.51
C TYR A 127 3.64 1.96 11.55
N LEU A 128 4.07 2.58 10.44
CA LEU A 128 4.28 4.03 10.36
C LEU A 128 2.98 4.80 10.60
N THR A 129 1.87 4.35 10.02
CA THR A 129 0.56 5.00 10.16
C THR A 129 0.07 4.90 11.61
N GLY A 130 0.12 3.71 12.21
CA GLY A 130 -0.30 3.50 13.59
C GLY A 130 0.56 4.29 14.58
N ALA A 131 1.88 4.20 14.46
CA ALA A 131 2.82 4.88 15.36
C ALA A 131 2.75 6.41 15.27
N ASN A 132 2.40 6.96 14.10
CA ASN A 132 2.37 8.41 13.86
C ASN A 132 0.94 8.96 13.69
N TRP A 133 -0.08 8.29 14.23
CA TRP A 133 -1.46 8.77 14.13
C TRP A 133 -1.65 10.11 14.85
N ALA A 134 -1.90 11.18 14.09
CA ALA A 134 -1.97 12.55 14.60
C ALA A 134 -3.29 12.89 15.33
N PHE A 135 -4.29 12.01 15.31
CA PHE A 135 -5.62 12.25 15.89
C PHE A 135 -5.89 11.37 17.11
N ARG A 136 -4.85 10.88 17.80
CA ARG A 136 -5.01 10.19 19.09
C ARG A 136 -5.62 11.17 20.11
N ARG A 137 -6.69 10.75 20.78
CA ARG A 137 -7.20 11.48 21.94
C ARG A 137 -6.20 11.31 23.09
N PRO A 138 -5.90 12.36 23.88
CA PRO A 138 -5.21 12.18 25.15
C PRO A 138 -6.00 11.16 25.97
N ALA A 139 -5.31 10.20 26.61
CA ALA A 139 -5.96 9.42 27.65
C ALA A 139 -6.49 10.44 28.66
N SER A 140 -7.80 10.44 28.91
CA SER A 140 -8.41 11.30 29.91
C SER A 140 -7.60 11.14 31.18
N ALA A 141 -6.85 12.18 31.58
CA ALA A 141 -6.16 12.18 32.85
C ALA A 141 -7.27 11.92 33.87
N GLY A 142 -7.17 10.78 34.57
CA GLY A 142 -8.16 10.35 35.53
C GLY A 142 -8.46 11.53 36.44
N VAL A 143 -9.72 11.94 36.46
CA VAL A 143 -10.24 12.85 37.46
C VAL A 143 -10.00 12.16 38.79
N THR A 144 -8.95 12.55 39.52
CA THR A 144 -8.85 12.25 40.95
C THR A 144 -9.99 13.02 41.62
N PRO A 145 -10.97 12.34 42.26
CA PRO A 145 -11.97 13.01 43.06
C PRO A 145 -11.31 13.73 44.25
N PRO A 146 -11.95 14.78 44.79
CA PRO A 146 -11.42 15.60 45.89
C PRO A 146 -11.18 14.80 47.18
#